data_AF-A0A6C0DGX2-F1
#
_entry.id   AF-A0A6C0DGX2-F1
#
_cell.length_a   1.000
_cell.length_b   1.000
_cell.length_c   1.000
_cell.angle_alpha   90.00
_cell.angle_beta   90.00
_cell.angle_gamma   90.00
#
_symmetry.space_group_name_H-M   'P 1'
#
loop_
_entity.id
_entity.type
_entity.pdbx_description
1 polymer ?
#
loop_
_entity_poly.entity_id
_entity_poly.type
_entity_poly.pdbx_seq_one_letter_code
_entity_poly.pdbx_strand_id
1 'polypeptide(L)'
;MSEYVLDVVNDMLRPPPPYDCGGNAVKMYIKIDKYGNVDIKQQGISICSGHPNQYYPISDLLIINDNIPIPDYIIEILKELLPSKACQYTGLYQQHYQNVISCIKILKEQLKKNVRNPENEKDVKLKLKYSTTKNEMLEKELREMENKIKNIQKSYFDMVKDNEKIKEENKSLHEEVVLLRDKNKLLVEKKYNKYENKIIDSSINYSYHNERTPPKTLHNCWTNPGGATIYTTERAANKMVYNDETGIYEAGYE
;
A
#
# COMPACT_ATOMS: atom_id res chain seq x y z
N MET A 1 35.53 -5.84 37.20
CA MET A 1 34.24 -6.39 36.73
C MET A 1 34.23 -6.30 35.22
N SER A 2 33.98 -7.41 34.52
CA SER A 2 33.80 -7.40 33.06
C SER A 2 32.43 -6.81 32.75
N GLU A 3 32.39 -5.83 31.84
CA GLU A 3 31.16 -5.16 31.42
C GLU A 3 30.61 -5.90 30.19
N TYR A 4 29.38 -6.39 30.29
CA TYR A 4 28.73 -7.21 29.27
C TYR A 4 27.72 -6.39 28.46
N VAL A 5 27.77 -6.51 27.13
CA VAL A 5 26.80 -5.90 26.20
C VAL A 5 25.63 -6.86 25.92
N LEU A 6 25.84 -8.15 26.15
CA LEU A 6 24.82 -9.19 26.18
C LEU A 6 25.09 -10.13 27.36
N ASP A 7 24.12 -10.28 28.25
CA ASP A 7 24.15 -11.30 29.32
C ASP A 7 22.76 -11.93 29.39
N VAL A 8 22.61 -13.09 28.75
CA VAL A 8 21.35 -13.82 28.67
C VAL A 8 21.52 -15.17 29.34
N VAL A 9 20.65 -15.41 30.31
CA VAL A 9 20.46 -16.72 30.94
C VAL A 9 19.05 -17.18 30.65
N ASN A 10 18.90 -18.25 29.87
CA ASN A 10 17.58 -18.80 29.61
C ASN A 10 17.22 -19.79 30.73
N ASP A 11 16.36 -19.34 31.65
CA ASP A 11 15.86 -20.14 32.77
C ASP A 11 14.46 -20.71 32.49
N MET A 12 14.19 -21.88 33.07
CA MET A 12 12.86 -22.49 33.00
C MET A 12 11.87 -21.74 33.90
N LEU A 13 10.80 -21.20 33.30
CA LEU A 13 9.74 -20.47 34.01
C LEU A 13 8.62 -21.35 34.56
N ARG A 14 8.55 -22.63 34.18
CA ARG A 14 7.48 -23.53 34.65
C ARG A 14 8.06 -24.80 35.29
N PRO A 15 7.67 -25.13 36.53
CA PRO A 15 7.88 -26.47 37.05
C PRO A 15 7.12 -27.48 36.18
N PRO A 16 7.65 -28.71 36.02
CA PRO A 16 6.95 -29.78 35.30
C PRO A 16 5.59 -30.07 35.98
N PRO A 17 4.62 -30.61 35.24
CA PRO A 17 3.41 -31.14 35.86
C PRO A 17 3.75 -32.22 36.92
N PRO A 18 2.87 -32.45 37.92
CA PRO A 18 3.22 -33.13 39.17
C PRO A 18 3.57 -34.62 39.06
N TYR A 19 3.52 -35.20 37.86
CA TYR A 19 3.60 -36.65 37.65
C TYR A 19 4.58 -37.06 36.54
N ASP A 20 5.41 -36.14 36.03
CA ASP A 20 6.33 -36.43 34.94
C ASP A 20 7.77 -36.47 35.46
N CYS A 21 8.28 -37.70 35.67
CA CYS A 21 9.68 -37.96 35.99
C CYS A 21 10.38 -38.39 34.70
N GLY A 22 11.34 -37.60 34.21
CA GLY A 22 12.08 -37.90 32.98
C GLY A 22 12.32 -36.72 32.05
N GLY A 23 11.94 -35.50 32.44
CA GLY A 23 12.22 -34.30 31.65
C GLY A 23 13.70 -33.92 31.71
N ASN A 24 14.35 -33.82 30.55
CA ASN A 24 15.67 -33.19 30.42
C ASN A 24 15.51 -31.80 29.81
N ALA A 25 16.11 -30.80 30.43
CA ALA A 25 16.18 -29.44 29.92
C ALA A 25 17.62 -28.93 29.87
N VAL A 26 17.86 -27.82 29.17
CA VAL A 26 19.21 -27.32 28.90
C VAL A 26 19.31 -25.83 29.16
N LYS A 27 19.79 -25.43 30.32
CA LYS A 27 20.04 -24.02 30.62
C LYS A 27 21.20 -23.49 29.79
N MET A 28 20.99 -22.38 29.11
CA MET A 28 21.97 -21.72 28.25
C MET A 28 22.44 -20.41 28.89
N TYR A 29 23.75 -20.20 28.90
CA TYR A 29 24.41 -18.98 29.35
C TYR A 29 25.10 -18.36 28.14
N ILE A 30 24.66 -17.18 27.70
CA ILE A 30 25.22 -16.48 26.54
C ILE A 30 25.70 -15.12 27.01
N LYS A 31 27.02 -14.92 26.96
CA LYS A 31 27.67 -13.69 27.37
C LYS A 31 28.53 -13.13 26.25
N ILE A 32 28.36 -11.83 26.00
CA ILE A 32 29.23 -11.07 25.10
C ILE A 32 29.70 -9.84 25.87
N ASP A 33 31.01 -9.68 26.00
CA ASP A 33 31.60 -8.52 26.67
C ASP A 33 31.68 -7.29 25.74
N LYS A 34 31.94 -6.11 26.30
CA LYS A 34 32.08 -4.86 25.52
C LYS A 34 33.22 -4.86 24.51
N TYR A 35 34.18 -5.77 24.64
CA TYR A 35 35.29 -5.95 23.70
C TYR A 35 34.94 -6.97 22.60
N GLY A 36 33.72 -7.52 22.63
CA GLY A 36 33.20 -8.49 21.69
C GLY A 36 33.67 -9.92 21.92
N ASN A 37 34.25 -10.24 23.08
CA ASN A 37 34.55 -11.62 23.44
C ASN A 37 33.25 -12.36 23.78
N VAL A 38 33.15 -13.60 23.32
CA VAL A 38 31.94 -14.41 23.41
C VAL A 38 32.21 -15.61 24.30
N ASP A 39 31.33 -15.82 25.28
CA ASP A 39 31.31 -16.99 26.15
C ASP A 39 29.90 -17.58 26.18
N ILE A 40 29.74 -18.77 25.59
CA ILE A 40 28.48 -19.50 25.53
C ILE A 40 28.66 -20.86 26.20
N LYS A 41 27.86 -21.12 27.21
CA LYS A 41 27.87 -22.35 28.00
C LYS A 41 26.50 -22.97 28.07
N GLN A 42 26.45 -24.29 28.26
CA GLN A 42 25.22 -25.03 28.51
C GLN A 42 25.32 -25.83 29.81
N GLN A 43 24.17 -26.07 30.41
CA GLN A 43 24.02 -26.92 31.57
C GLN A 43 22.77 -27.77 31.40
N GLY A 44 22.94 -29.09 31.38
CA GLY A 44 21.79 -29.99 31.45
C GLY A 44 21.13 -29.90 32.82
N ILE A 45 19.81 -30.08 32.85
CA ILE A 45 19.00 -30.17 34.06
C ILE A 45 18.12 -31.40 33.92
N SER A 46 18.26 -32.35 34.83
CA SER A 46 17.29 -33.44 34.99
C SER A 46 16.19 -32.98 35.95
N ILE A 47 14.96 -33.01 35.45
CA ILE A 47 13.78 -32.53 36.15
C ILE A 47 12.97 -33.72 36.62
N CYS A 48 12.68 -33.76 37.93
CA CYS A 48 11.92 -34.83 38.56
C CYS A 48 10.85 -34.22 39.46
N SER A 49 9.57 -34.59 39.25
CA SER A 49 8.47 -34.11 40.08
C SER A 49 8.63 -34.59 41.53
N GLY A 50 8.62 -33.67 42.49
CA GLY A 50 8.73 -34.00 43.92
C GLY A 50 10.17 -34.16 44.44
N HIS A 51 11.18 -33.95 43.60
CA HIS A 51 12.60 -33.94 43.98
C HIS A 51 13.29 -32.64 43.52
N PRO A 52 14.35 -32.18 44.20
CA PRO A 52 15.16 -31.08 43.69
C PRO A 52 15.78 -31.46 42.34
N ASN A 53 15.79 -30.50 41.41
CA ASN A 53 16.40 -30.69 40.08
C ASN A 53 17.87 -31.11 40.22
N GLN A 54 18.29 -32.08 39.41
CA GLN A 54 19.70 -32.45 39.31
C GLN A 54 20.37 -31.66 38.18
N TYR A 55 21.41 -30.92 38.53
CA TYR A 55 22.16 -30.11 37.58
C TYR A 55 23.41 -30.88 37.12
N TYR A 56 23.57 -31.03 35.81
CA TYR A 56 24.81 -31.57 35.24
C TYR A 56 25.93 -30.50 35.29
N PRO A 57 27.20 -30.90 35.13
CA PRO A 57 28.30 -29.96 34.95
C PRO A 57 28.05 -29.02 33.77
N ILE A 58 28.49 -27.76 33.91
CA ILE A 58 28.45 -26.78 32.83
C ILE A 58 29.49 -27.18 31.79
N SER A 59 29.09 -27.23 30.52
CA SER A 59 29.99 -27.44 29.39
C SER A 59 30.07 -26.20 28.52
N ASP A 60 31.29 -25.83 28.12
CA ASP A 60 31.52 -24.72 27.20
C ASP A 60 31.12 -25.13 25.76
N LEU A 61 30.30 -24.31 25.11
CA LEU A 61 29.83 -24.54 23.74
C LEU A 61 30.57 -23.68 22.72
N LEU A 62 30.86 -22.43 23.07
CA LEU A 62 31.62 -21.51 22.24
C LEU A 62 32.36 -20.50 23.12
N ILE A 63 33.66 -20.42 22.92
CA ILE A 63 34.51 -19.39 23.52
C ILE A 63 35.29 -18.72 22.39
N ILE A 64 35.13 -17.40 22.24
CA ILE A 64 35.86 -16.58 21.28
C ILE A 64 36.50 -15.41 22.02
N ASN A 65 37.83 -15.40 22.07
CA ASN A 65 38.62 -14.35 22.72
C ASN A 65 39.54 -13.69 21.68
N ASP A 66 38.98 -12.80 20.86
CA ASP A 66 39.71 -12.09 19.82
C ASP A 66 39.70 -10.55 20.00
N ASN A 67 38.99 -10.04 21.01
CA ASN A 67 38.80 -8.61 21.29
C ASN A 67 38.31 -7.79 20.09
N ILE A 68 37.56 -8.41 19.17
CA ILE A 68 36.94 -7.71 18.05
C ILE A 68 35.50 -7.33 18.43
N PRO A 69 35.20 -6.04 18.61
CA PRO A 69 33.87 -5.61 19.03
C PRO A 69 32.82 -5.98 17.98
N ILE A 70 31.65 -6.43 18.47
CA ILE A 70 30.47 -6.65 17.63
C ILE A 70 29.69 -5.33 17.60
N PRO A 71 29.29 -4.83 16.41
CA PRO A 71 28.48 -3.62 16.30
C PRO A 71 27.18 -3.68 17.12
N ASP A 72 26.83 -2.57 17.76
CA ASP A 72 25.69 -2.48 18.68
C ASP A 72 24.35 -2.91 18.04
N TYR A 73 24.10 -2.54 16.78
CA TYR A 73 22.88 -2.94 16.09
C TYR A 73 22.76 -4.46 15.93
N ILE A 74 23.88 -5.19 15.83
CA ILE A 74 23.89 -6.65 15.77
C ILE A 74 23.65 -7.24 17.16
N ILE A 75 24.17 -6.62 18.21
CA ILE A 75 23.88 -7.01 19.59
C ILE A 75 22.38 -6.89 19.88
N GLU A 76 21.71 -5.82 19.43
CA GLU A 76 20.26 -5.68 19.58
C GLU A 76 19.48 -6.76 18.81
N ILE A 77 19.87 -7.07 17.58
CA ILE A 77 19.26 -8.19 16.82
C ILE A 77 19.47 -9.52 17.56
N LEU A 78 20.65 -9.77 18.13
CA LEU A 78 20.90 -10.98 18.91
C LEU A 78 20.03 -11.05 20.17
N LYS A 79 19.77 -9.92 20.85
CA LYS A 79 18.85 -9.86 22.00
C LYS A 79 17.43 -10.26 21.59
N GLU A 80 16.96 -9.82 20.43
CA GLU A 80 15.63 -10.16 19.91
C GLU A 80 15.54 -11.64 19.49
N LEU A 81 16.60 -12.18 18.90
CA LEU A 81 16.64 -13.57 18.45
C LEU A 81 16.75 -14.58 19.59
N LEU A 82 17.27 -14.17 20.76
CA LEU A 82 17.38 -15.04 21.92
C LEU A 82 16.05 -15.02 22.69
N PRO A 83 15.31 -16.14 22.75
CA PRO A 83 14.03 -16.15 23.40
C PRO A 83 14.23 -15.95 24.91
N SER A 84 13.76 -14.81 25.43
CA SER A 84 14.00 -14.40 26.82
C SER A 84 13.27 -15.24 27.87
N LYS A 85 12.34 -16.12 27.46
CA LYS A 85 11.38 -16.82 28.35
C LYS A 85 10.86 -18.16 27.82
N ALA A 86 11.52 -18.80 26.85
CA ALA A 86 10.99 -20.01 26.23
C ALA A 86 11.26 -21.26 27.10
N CYS A 87 10.17 -21.92 27.51
CA CYS A 87 10.18 -23.19 28.23
C CYS A 87 10.83 -24.28 27.37
N GLN A 88 11.94 -24.87 27.84
CA GLN A 88 12.82 -25.73 27.05
C GLN A 88 12.40 -27.20 27.11
N TYR A 89 11.25 -27.53 26.55
CA TYR A 89 10.80 -28.91 26.44
C TYR A 89 10.90 -29.53 25.05
N THR A 90 11.51 -28.86 24.06
CA THR A 90 11.52 -29.40 22.68
C THR A 90 12.84 -29.20 21.95
N GLY A 91 13.22 -30.21 21.16
CA GLY A 91 14.39 -30.17 20.27
C GLY A 91 14.34 -29.05 19.21
N LEU A 92 13.17 -28.45 18.98
CA LEU A 92 13.00 -27.30 18.08
C LEU A 92 13.78 -26.06 18.56
N TYR A 93 13.76 -25.77 19.87
CA TYR A 93 14.51 -24.63 20.41
C TYR A 93 16.01 -24.91 20.46
N GLN A 94 16.42 -26.17 20.66
CA GLN A 94 17.83 -26.55 20.60
C GLN A 94 18.43 -26.26 19.22
N GLN A 95 17.71 -26.56 18.14
CA GLN A 95 18.13 -26.22 16.78
C GLN A 95 18.24 -24.70 16.58
N HIS A 96 17.29 -23.93 17.11
CA HIS A 96 17.35 -22.46 17.06
C HIS A 96 18.62 -21.91 17.73
N TYR A 97 18.93 -22.37 18.94
CA TYR A 97 20.16 -21.97 19.64
C TYR A 97 21.42 -22.39 18.88
N GLN A 98 21.45 -23.58 18.28
CA GLN A 98 22.57 -24.01 17.43
C GLN A 98 22.74 -23.08 16.21
N ASN A 99 21.64 -22.68 15.58
CA ASN A 99 21.66 -21.74 14.46
C ASN A 99 22.20 -20.37 14.91
N VAL A 100 21.75 -19.83 16.04
CA VAL A 100 22.24 -18.56 16.59
C VAL A 100 23.75 -18.64 16.89
N ILE A 101 24.21 -19.72 17.52
CA ILE A 101 25.64 -19.95 17.78
C ILE A 101 26.44 -19.99 16.47
N SER A 102 25.91 -20.66 15.44
CA SER A 102 26.53 -20.72 14.11
C SER A 102 26.62 -19.33 13.47
N CYS A 103 25.56 -18.53 13.55
CA CYS A 103 25.55 -17.16 13.07
C CYS A 103 26.60 -16.29 13.79
N ILE A 104 26.74 -16.42 15.11
CA ILE A 104 27.77 -15.70 15.88
C ILE A 104 29.18 -16.10 15.41
N LYS A 105 29.44 -17.39 15.18
CA LYS A 105 30.73 -17.85 14.64
C LYS A 105 31.05 -17.21 13.29
N ILE A 106 30.11 -17.28 12.34
CA ILE A 106 30.26 -16.71 10.99
C ILE A 106 30.49 -15.20 11.08
N LEU A 107 29.70 -14.50 11.89
CA LEU A 107 29.83 -13.06 12.13
C LEU A 107 31.23 -12.70 12.62
N LYS A 108 31.74 -13.40 13.65
CA LYS A 108 33.08 -13.14 14.22
C LYS A 108 34.18 -13.38 13.20
N GLU A 109 34.07 -14.45 12.39
CA GLU A 109 35.02 -14.69 11.31
C GLU A 109 35.00 -13.60 10.25
N GLN A 110 33.82 -13.11 9.87
CA GLN A 110 33.67 -12.00 8.91
C GLN A 110 34.25 -10.71 9.47
N LEU A 111 33.94 -10.36 10.72
CA LEU A 111 34.52 -9.19 11.39
C LEU A 111 36.05 -9.29 11.45
N LYS A 112 36.60 -10.47 11.76
CA LYS A 112 38.04 -10.72 11.77
C LYS A 112 38.68 -10.57 10.39
N LYS A 113 38.00 -11.00 9.32
CA LYS A 113 38.45 -10.77 7.93
C LYS A 113 38.44 -9.28 7.58
N ASN A 114 37.39 -8.54 8.00
CA ASN A 114 37.28 -7.11 7.75
C ASN A 114 38.34 -6.29 8.49
N VAL A 115 38.63 -6.64 9.76
CA VAL A 115 39.71 -6.02 10.54
C VAL A 115 41.08 -6.24 9.89
N ARG A 116 41.30 -7.42 9.28
CA ARG A 116 42.56 -7.76 8.60
C ARG A 116 42.71 -7.06 7.24
N ASN A 117 41.60 -6.76 6.56
CA ASN A 117 41.58 -6.14 5.23
C ASN A 117 40.72 -4.85 5.23
N PRO A 118 41.22 -3.73 5.77
CA PRO A 118 40.46 -2.49 5.94
C PRO A 118 40.10 -1.78 4.62
N GLU A 119 40.73 -2.15 3.49
CA GLU A 119 40.36 -1.61 2.16
C GLU A 119 38.93 -1.99 1.76
N ASN A 120 38.46 -3.18 2.13
CA ASN A 120 37.06 -3.58 1.94
C ASN A 120 36.08 -2.76 2.79
N GLU A 121 36.51 -2.23 3.94
CA GLU A 121 35.65 -1.45 4.85
C GLU A 121 35.33 -0.06 4.28
N LYS A 122 36.29 0.57 3.57
CA LYS A 122 36.05 1.83 2.87
C LYS A 122 35.00 1.66 1.77
N ASP A 123 35.09 0.59 1.00
CA ASP A 123 34.11 0.25 -0.05
C ASP A 123 32.72 -0.04 0.52
N VAL A 124 32.63 -0.73 1.66
CA VAL A 124 31.35 -1.01 2.32
C VAL A 124 30.74 0.27 2.90
N LYS A 125 31.52 1.12 3.57
CA LYS A 125 31.04 2.43 4.08
C LYS A 125 30.55 3.34 2.94
N LEU A 126 31.25 3.34 1.81
CA LEU A 126 30.87 4.13 0.65
C LEU A 126 29.57 3.61 0.00
N LYS A 127 29.42 2.28 -0.12
CA LYS A 127 28.18 1.64 -0.59
C LYS A 127 27.01 1.89 0.37
N LEU A 128 27.24 1.85 1.68
CA LEU A 128 26.19 2.12 2.67
C LEU A 128 25.72 3.57 2.59
N LYS A 129 26.65 4.53 2.50
CA LYS A 129 26.33 5.96 2.34
C LYS A 129 25.56 6.23 1.04
N TYR A 130 25.93 5.58 -0.05
CA TYR A 130 25.18 5.67 -1.30
C TYR A 130 23.76 5.11 -1.16
N SER A 131 23.62 3.95 -0.51
CA SER A 131 22.32 3.33 -0.27
C SER A 131 21.42 4.15 0.64
N THR A 132 21.95 4.75 1.71
CA THR A 132 21.15 5.61 2.61
C THR A 132 20.68 6.86 1.87
N THR A 133 21.57 7.50 1.10
CA THR A 133 21.21 8.69 0.31
C THR A 133 20.13 8.35 -0.74
N LYS A 134 20.22 7.17 -1.37
CA LYS A 134 19.21 6.69 -2.31
C LYS A 134 17.86 6.45 -1.62
N ASN A 135 17.85 5.85 -0.43
CA ASN A 135 16.62 5.63 0.34
C ASN A 135 15.97 6.95 0.77
N GLU A 136 16.76 7.92 1.22
CA GLU A 136 16.25 9.26 1.57
C GLU A 136 15.60 9.95 0.37
N MET A 137 16.18 9.83 -0.82
CA MET A 137 15.59 10.35 -2.06
C MET A 137 14.27 9.65 -2.40
N LEU A 138 14.22 8.31 -2.31
CA LEU A 138 12.99 7.54 -2.57
C LEU A 138 11.88 7.86 -1.56
N GLU A 139 12.21 8.05 -0.28
CA GLU A 139 11.24 8.47 0.74
C GLU A 139 10.68 9.87 0.48
N LYS A 140 11.50 10.76 -0.09
CA LYS A 140 11.03 12.09 -0.49
C LYS A 140 10.08 12.00 -1.68
N GLU A 141 10.43 11.22 -2.70
CA GLU A 141 9.58 11.00 -3.87
C GLU A 141 8.24 10.34 -3.49
N LEU A 142 8.24 9.36 -2.58
CA LEU A 142 7.03 8.74 -2.06
C LEU A 142 6.11 9.77 -1.38
N ARG A 143 6.67 10.63 -0.51
CA ARG A 143 5.89 11.69 0.15
C ARG A 143 5.30 12.69 -0.85
N GLU A 144 6.05 13.05 -1.89
CA GLU A 144 5.55 13.92 -2.96
C GLU A 144 4.41 13.25 -3.76
N MET A 145 4.53 11.96 -4.07
CA MET A 145 3.47 11.20 -4.74
C MET A 145 2.21 11.04 -3.88
N GLU A 146 2.36 10.74 -2.59
CA GLU A 146 1.22 10.65 -1.66
C GLU A 146 0.45 11.97 -1.58
N ASN A 147 1.16 13.10 -1.54
CA ASN A 147 0.52 14.42 -1.56
C ASN A 147 -0.20 14.69 -2.88
N LYS A 148 0.37 14.30 -4.03
CA LYS A 148 -0.30 14.39 -5.33
C LYS A 148 -1.57 13.55 -5.37
N ILE A 149 -1.53 12.31 -4.87
CA ILE A 149 -2.71 11.43 -4.80
C ILE A 149 -3.79 12.06 -3.93
N LYS A 150 -3.46 12.58 -2.75
CA LYS A 150 -4.42 13.27 -1.87
C LYS A 150 -5.09 14.46 -2.57
N ASN A 151 -4.31 15.26 -3.30
CA ASN A 151 -4.83 16.40 -4.04
C ASN A 151 -5.77 15.96 -5.19
N ILE A 152 -5.40 14.91 -5.93
CA ILE A 152 -6.24 14.35 -6.99
C ILE A 152 -7.54 13.79 -6.42
N GLN A 153 -7.48 13.04 -5.31
CA GLN A 153 -8.67 12.51 -4.64
C GLN A 153 -9.60 13.63 -4.21
N LYS A 154 -9.07 14.70 -3.60
CA LYS A 154 -9.86 15.87 -3.23
C LYS A 154 -10.54 16.50 -4.44
N SER A 155 -9.77 16.75 -5.51
CA SER A 155 -10.31 17.32 -6.76
C SER A 155 -11.39 16.43 -7.40
N TYR A 156 -11.23 15.11 -7.31
CA TYR A 156 -12.22 14.16 -7.81
C TYR A 156 -13.53 14.24 -7.03
N PHE A 157 -13.47 14.27 -5.69
CA PHE A 157 -14.66 14.43 -4.86
C PHE A 157 -15.38 15.76 -5.09
N ASP A 158 -14.62 16.85 -5.23
CA ASP A 158 -15.20 18.17 -5.55
C ASP A 158 -15.94 18.12 -6.90
N MET A 159 -15.34 17.50 -7.92
CA MET A 159 -15.96 17.35 -9.25
C MET A 159 -17.21 16.45 -9.24
N VAL A 160 -17.21 15.38 -8.44
CA VAL A 160 -18.39 14.51 -8.28
C VAL A 160 -19.54 15.31 -7.67
N LYS A 161 -19.27 16.11 -6.65
CA LYS A 161 -20.27 16.96 -6.00
C LYS A 161 -20.82 18.04 -6.95
N ASP A 162 -19.96 18.66 -7.74
CA ASP A 162 -20.38 19.64 -8.76
C ASP A 162 -21.27 18.98 -9.82
N ASN A 163 -20.95 17.75 -10.26
CA ASN A 163 -21.78 16.99 -11.19
C ASN A 163 -23.15 16.63 -10.61
N GLU A 164 -23.23 16.27 -9.33
CA GLU A 164 -24.52 16.02 -8.65
C GLU A 164 -25.38 17.28 -8.64
N LYS A 165 -24.78 18.44 -8.34
CA LYS A 165 -25.48 19.73 -8.36
C LYS A 165 -26.02 20.06 -9.75
N ILE A 166 -25.23 19.85 -10.80
CA ILE A 166 -25.66 20.06 -12.19
C ILE A 166 -26.83 19.12 -12.56
N LYS A 167 -26.82 17.87 -12.09
CA LYS A 167 -27.93 16.93 -12.31
C LYS A 167 -29.21 17.40 -11.64
N GLU A 168 -29.13 17.92 -10.41
CA GLU A 168 -30.28 18.50 -9.71
C GLU A 168 -30.83 19.75 -10.43
N GLU A 169 -29.95 20.66 -10.85
CA GLU A 169 -30.32 21.86 -11.60
C GLU A 169 -31.01 21.50 -12.94
N ASN A 170 -30.46 20.52 -13.66
CA ASN A 170 -31.06 20.02 -14.92
C ASN A 170 -32.43 19.38 -14.69
N LYS A 171 -32.62 18.64 -13.60
CA LYS A 171 -33.92 18.05 -13.25
C LYS A 171 -34.95 19.13 -12.97
N SER A 172 -34.59 20.15 -12.19
CA SER A 172 -35.47 21.29 -11.91
C SER A 172 -35.87 22.05 -13.17
N LEU A 173 -34.90 22.31 -14.06
CA LEU A 173 -35.16 22.95 -15.35
C LEU A 173 -36.07 22.11 -16.24
N HIS A 174 -35.88 20.80 -16.27
CA HIS A 174 -36.74 19.90 -17.03
C HIS A 174 -38.19 19.93 -16.54
N GLU A 175 -38.40 19.88 -15.22
CA GLU A 175 -39.72 20.00 -14.60
C GLU A 175 -40.39 21.33 -14.94
N GLU A 176 -39.65 22.44 -14.91
CA GLU A 176 -40.16 23.76 -15.29
C GLU A 176 -40.56 23.83 -16.77
N VAL A 177 -39.74 23.27 -17.67
CA VAL A 177 -40.04 23.20 -19.10
C VAL A 177 -41.31 22.37 -19.36
N VAL A 178 -41.50 21.26 -18.67
CA VAL A 178 -42.71 20.43 -18.77
C VAL A 178 -43.94 21.23 -18.32
N LEU A 179 -43.87 21.91 -17.17
CA LEU A 179 -44.98 22.75 -16.68
C LEU A 179 -45.34 23.89 -17.63
N LEU A 180 -44.35 24.55 -18.22
CA LEU A 180 -44.56 25.60 -19.21
C LEU A 180 -45.17 25.04 -20.51
N ARG A 181 -44.76 23.84 -20.92
CA ARG A 181 -45.32 23.14 -22.08
C ARG A 181 -46.79 22.81 -21.87
N ASP A 182 -47.15 22.29 -20.70
CA ASP A 182 -48.53 21.94 -20.37
C ASP A 182 -49.43 23.18 -20.25
N LYS A 183 -48.93 24.27 -19.65
CA LYS A 183 -49.62 25.56 -19.62
C LYS A 183 -49.87 26.12 -21.03
N ASN A 184 -48.87 26.02 -21.92
CA ASN A 184 -49.03 26.46 -23.31
C ASN A 184 -50.08 25.61 -24.04
N LYS A 185 -50.09 24.29 -23.83
CA LYS A 185 -51.11 23.40 -24.41
C LYS A 185 -52.52 23.80 -23.99
N LEU A 186 -52.74 24.05 -22.70
CA LEU A 186 -54.02 24.52 -22.15
C LEU A 186 -54.45 25.91 -22.69
N LEU A 187 -53.50 26.83 -22.89
CA LEU A 187 -53.78 28.15 -23.46
C LEU A 187 -54.16 28.08 -24.95
N VAL A 188 -53.51 27.18 -25.70
CA VAL A 188 -53.87 26.89 -27.09
C VAL A 188 -55.28 26.30 -27.13
N GLU A 189 -55.59 25.28 -26.33
CA GLU A 189 -56.93 24.68 -26.25
C GLU A 189 -58.03 25.68 -25.84
N LYS A 190 -57.77 26.56 -24.85
CA LYS A 190 -58.72 27.62 -24.45
C LYS A 190 -58.93 28.67 -25.54
N LYS A 191 -57.89 29.02 -26.32
CA LYS A 191 -58.04 29.91 -27.48
C LYS A 191 -58.88 29.23 -28.57
N TYR A 192 -58.65 27.96 -28.85
CA TYR A 192 -59.42 27.19 -29.83
C TYR A 192 -60.91 27.09 -29.46
N ASN A 193 -61.23 26.84 -28.18
CA ASN A 193 -62.63 26.79 -27.72
C ASN A 193 -63.35 28.16 -27.68
N LYS A 194 -62.61 29.29 -27.73
CA LYS A 194 -63.21 30.62 -27.89
C LYS A 194 -63.56 30.93 -29.34
N TYR A 195 -62.98 30.18 -30.30
CA TYR A 195 -63.18 30.33 -31.74
C TYR A 195 -63.88 29.12 -32.36
N GLU A 196 -64.85 28.50 -31.67
CA GLU A 196 -65.81 27.62 -32.34
C GLU A 196 -66.94 28.43 -32.98
N ASN A 197 -66.64 28.91 -34.20
CA ASN A 197 -67.49 28.70 -35.36
C ASN A 197 -66.60 28.80 -36.60
N LYS A 198 -65.66 27.86 -36.73
CA LYS A 198 -65.12 27.39 -38.01
C LYS A 198 -64.21 26.19 -37.78
N ILE A 199 -64.62 25.07 -38.36
CA ILE A 199 -63.80 23.88 -38.55
C ILE A 199 -62.51 24.31 -39.26
N ILE A 200 -61.39 24.28 -38.53
CA ILE A 200 -60.06 24.25 -39.13
C ILE A 200 -59.28 23.20 -38.35
N ASP A 201 -59.05 22.09 -39.03
CA ASP A 201 -58.21 20.97 -38.63
C ASP A 201 -56.84 21.49 -38.17
N SER A 202 -56.65 21.61 -36.86
CA SER A 202 -55.39 22.05 -36.29
C SER A 202 -54.57 20.84 -35.87
N SER A 203 -54.18 20.04 -36.86
CA SER A 203 -52.82 19.57 -36.86
C SER A 203 -51.91 20.81 -36.93
N ILE A 204 -51.69 21.45 -35.77
CA ILE A 204 -50.48 22.24 -35.58
C ILE A 204 -49.37 21.19 -35.50
N ASN A 205 -49.05 20.63 -36.68
CA ASN A 205 -47.70 20.29 -37.01
C ASN A 205 -46.93 21.56 -36.69
N TYR A 206 -46.21 21.54 -35.57
CA TYR A 206 -44.89 22.11 -35.61
C TYR A 206 -44.18 21.35 -36.73
N SER A 207 -44.33 21.81 -37.97
CA SER A 207 -43.27 21.59 -38.92
C SER A 207 -42.08 22.23 -38.24
N TYR A 208 -41.22 21.40 -37.64
CA TYR A 208 -39.80 21.67 -37.77
C TYR A 208 -39.64 22.13 -39.21
N HIS A 209 -39.24 23.37 -39.43
CA HIS A 209 -38.75 23.78 -40.73
C HIS A 209 -37.54 22.89 -41.01
N ASN A 210 -37.81 21.70 -41.53
CA ASN A 210 -36.92 20.91 -42.36
C ASN A 210 -36.92 21.51 -43.77
N GLU A 211 -37.05 22.84 -43.88
CA GLU A 211 -36.49 23.52 -45.02
C GLU A 211 -34.97 23.40 -44.87
N ARG A 212 -34.46 22.30 -45.42
CA ARG A 212 -33.17 22.29 -46.09
C ARG A 212 -33.15 23.50 -47.02
N THR A 213 -32.82 24.67 -46.48
CA THR A 213 -32.07 25.62 -47.27
C THR A 213 -30.75 24.90 -47.53
N PRO A 214 -30.47 24.46 -48.76
CA PRO A 214 -29.14 23.94 -49.04
C PRO A 214 -28.16 25.04 -48.63
N PRO A 215 -27.13 24.73 -47.82
CA PRO A 215 -26.15 25.74 -47.45
C PRO A 215 -25.60 26.31 -48.75
N LYS A 216 -25.77 27.62 -48.97
CA LYS A 216 -25.13 28.31 -50.07
C LYS A 216 -23.63 28.08 -49.87
N THR A 217 -23.01 27.40 -50.82
CA THR A 217 -21.58 27.19 -50.83
C THR A 217 -20.91 28.56 -50.83
N LEU A 218 -20.05 28.82 -49.84
CA LEU A 218 -19.02 29.85 -49.94
C LEU A 218 -18.02 29.36 -51.00
N HIS A 219 -18.42 29.49 -52.26
CA HIS A 219 -17.71 28.92 -53.41
C HIS A 219 -16.50 29.77 -53.82
N ASN A 220 -15.79 30.41 -52.87
CA ASN A 220 -14.54 31.12 -53.13
C ASN A 220 -13.77 31.42 -51.84
N CYS A 221 -13.11 30.42 -51.27
CA CYS A 221 -11.95 30.63 -50.38
C CYS A 221 -10.90 29.54 -50.65
N TRP A 222 -10.42 29.43 -51.89
CA TRP A 222 -9.17 28.71 -52.12
C TRP A 222 -8.03 29.58 -51.60
N THR A 223 -7.12 28.97 -50.84
CA THR A 223 -5.92 29.50 -50.17
C THR A 223 -6.08 29.97 -48.71
N ASN A 224 -5.93 29.03 -47.78
CA ASN A 224 -5.12 29.27 -46.59
C ASN A 224 -4.37 27.98 -46.19
N PRO A 225 -3.03 27.98 -46.06
CA PRO A 225 -2.20 26.79 -45.87
C PRO A 225 -2.08 26.45 -44.37
N GLY A 226 -3.21 26.17 -43.73
CA GLY A 226 -3.29 26.05 -42.27
C GLY A 226 -4.23 24.95 -41.80
N GLY A 227 -4.11 23.73 -42.35
CA GLY A 227 -4.37 22.48 -41.63
C GLY A 227 -5.68 22.26 -40.87
N ALA A 228 -6.79 22.94 -41.20
CA ALA A 228 -8.09 22.63 -40.62
C ALA A 228 -8.76 21.51 -41.42
N THR A 229 -8.76 20.30 -40.85
CA THR A 229 -9.43 19.11 -41.39
C THR A 229 -10.92 19.37 -41.59
N ILE A 230 -11.39 19.31 -42.83
CA ILE A 230 -12.81 19.43 -43.18
C ILE A 230 -13.47 18.09 -42.84
N TYR A 231 -14.32 18.07 -41.81
CA TYR A 231 -15.20 16.93 -41.53
C TYR A 231 -16.30 16.89 -42.57
N THR A 232 -16.30 15.88 -43.43
CA THR A 232 -17.44 15.58 -44.30
C THR A 232 -18.63 15.14 -43.44
N THR A 233 -19.83 15.54 -43.86
CA THR A 233 -21.11 15.24 -43.17
C THR A 233 -21.39 13.75 -42.98
N GLU A 234 -20.76 12.87 -43.77
CA GLU A 234 -20.87 11.40 -43.64
C GLU A 234 -20.12 10.82 -42.42
N ARG A 235 -19.32 11.61 -41.70
CA ARG A 235 -18.60 11.13 -40.49
C ARG A 235 -19.00 11.84 -39.20
N ALA A 236 -20.04 12.68 -39.23
CA ALA A 236 -20.54 13.43 -38.07
C ALA A 236 -21.87 12.88 -37.51
N ALA A 237 -22.29 11.68 -37.90
CA ALA A 237 -23.48 11.03 -37.39
C ALA A 237 -23.20 10.24 -36.09
N ASN A 238 -22.61 10.88 -35.08
CA ASN A 238 -22.63 10.36 -33.71
C ASN A 238 -23.94 10.82 -33.06
N LYS A 239 -25.04 10.14 -33.35
CA LYS A 239 -26.33 10.43 -32.73
C LYS A 239 -26.27 9.94 -31.28
N MET A 240 -26.07 10.84 -30.34
CA MET A 240 -26.01 10.50 -28.92
C MET A 240 -27.42 10.22 -28.40
N VAL A 241 -27.67 9.03 -27.86
CA VAL A 241 -28.95 8.57 -27.30
C VAL A 241 -28.83 8.52 -25.79
N TYR A 242 -29.82 9.05 -25.07
CA TYR A 242 -29.84 9.02 -23.61
C TYR A 242 -30.13 7.60 -23.12
N ASN A 243 -29.26 7.05 -22.27
CA ASN A 243 -29.44 5.74 -21.65
C ASN A 243 -29.90 5.94 -20.19
N ASP A 244 -31.11 5.47 -19.88
CA ASP A 244 -31.73 5.64 -18.56
C ASP A 244 -31.06 4.80 -17.46
N GLU A 245 -30.38 3.69 -17.80
CA GLU A 245 -29.70 2.83 -16.83
C GLU A 245 -28.34 3.39 -16.40
N THR A 246 -27.61 4.00 -17.35
CA THR A 246 -26.28 4.58 -17.09
C THR A 246 -26.35 6.07 -16.78
N GLY A 247 -27.46 6.74 -17.10
CA GLY A 247 -27.68 8.17 -16.88
C GLY A 247 -26.75 9.06 -17.71
N ILE A 248 -26.19 8.53 -18.81
CA ILE A 248 -25.33 9.24 -19.74
C ILE A 248 -25.87 9.11 -21.17
N TYR A 249 -25.51 10.08 -22.02
CA TYR A 249 -25.75 9.97 -23.46
C TYR A 249 -24.65 9.10 -24.07
N GLU A 250 -25.03 8.05 -24.78
CA GLU A 250 -24.14 7.09 -25.44
C GLU A 250 -24.29 7.17 -26.96
N ALA A 251 -23.28 6.75 -27.72
CA ALA A 251 -23.38 6.74 -29.17
C ALA A 251 -24.44 5.72 -29.61
N GLY A 252 -25.51 6.20 -30.25
CA GLY A 252 -26.53 5.35 -30.84
C GLY A 252 -25.98 4.66 -32.09
N TYR A 253 -25.97 3.33 -32.06
CA TYR A 253 -25.75 2.52 -33.25
C TYR A 253 -27.10 2.30 -33.96
N GLU A 254 -27.16 2.54 -35.27
CA GLU A 254 -28.24 2.02 -36.13
C GLU A 254 -28.12 0.50 -36.29
#